data_AF-A0A820K4G2-F1
#
_entry.id   AF-A0A820K4G2-F1
#
_cell.length_a   1.000
_cell.length_b   1.000
_cell.length_c   1.000
_cell.angle_alpha   90.00
_cell.angle_beta   90.00
_cell.angle_gamma   90.00
#
_symmetry.space_group_name_H-M   'P 1'
#
loop_
_entity.id
_entity.type
_entity.pdbx_description
1 polymer ?
#
loop_
_entity_poly.entity_id
_entity_poly.type
_entity_poly.pdbx_seq_one_letter_code
_entity_poly.pdbx_strand_id
1 'polypeptide(L)' 'EIHSTNRMKTGGFRYTEVGDTARCDSCNLEVFGWIQNMNPFNVHLERNPNCTFVRFVQSKTTLMLNHEKNSAK' A
#
# COMPACT_ATOMS: atom_id res chain seq x y z
N GLU A 1 -6.16 9.87 -13.59
CA GLU A 1 -5.44 8.89 -12.74
C GLU A 1 -4.04 8.58 -13.27
N ILE A 2 -3.00 9.00 -12.54
CA ILE A 2 -1.59 8.83 -12.90
C ILE A 2 -1.09 7.39 -12.61
N HIS A 3 -1.83 6.62 -11.82
CA HIS A 3 -1.63 5.19 -11.56
C HIS A 3 -2.83 4.41 -12.07
N SER A 4 -2.62 3.16 -12.51
CA SER A 4 -3.74 2.27 -12.80
C SER A 4 -4.45 1.86 -11.50
N THR A 5 -5.75 1.56 -11.57
CA THR A 5 -6.52 1.09 -10.41
C THR A 5 -5.87 -0.11 -9.72
N ASN A 6 -5.30 -1.05 -10.50
CA ASN A 6 -4.59 -2.20 -9.94
C ASN A 6 -3.36 -1.77 -9.15
N ARG A 7 -2.62 -0.75 -9.61
CA ARG A 7 -1.46 -0.22 -8.90
C ARG A 7 -1.85 0.49 -7.60
N MET A 8 -3.00 1.15 -7.55
CA MET A 8 -3.49 1.75 -6.29
C MET A 8 -3.92 0.71 -5.27
N LYS A 9 -4.57 -0.37 -5.73
CA LYS A 9 -4.98 -1.50 -4.89
C LYS A 9 -3.81 -2.19 -4.20
N THR A 10 -2.60 -2.20 -4.78
CA THR A 10 -1.42 -2.78 -4.10
C THR A 10 -0.97 -1.96 -2.88
N GLY A 11 -1.27 -0.66 -2.87
CA GLY A 11 -1.13 0.20 -1.71
C GLY A 11 -2.36 0.23 -0.80
N GLY A 12 -3.39 -0.56 -1.08
CA GLY A 12 -4.64 -0.55 -0.31
C GLY A 12 -5.55 0.65 -0.60
N PHE A 13 -5.32 1.36 -1.71
CA PHE A 13 -6.08 2.55 -2.11
C PHE A 13 -7.12 2.26 -3.20
N ARG A 14 -8.22 3.01 -3.16
CA ARG A 14 -9.21 3.16 -4.23
C ARG A 14 -9.34 4.64 -4.58
N TYR A 15 -9.47 4.96 -5.86
CA TYR A 15 -9.80 6.33 -6.28
C TYR A 15 -11.20 6.72 -5.81
N THR A 16 -11.34 7.97 -5.36
CA THR A 16 -12.57 8.53 -4.79
C THR A 16 -13.50 9.17 -5.83
N GLU A 17 -13.17 9.02 -7.12
CA GLU A 17 -13.85 9.68 -8.25
C GLU A 17 -13.74 11.22 -8.25
N VAL A 18 -13.01 11.80 -7.29
CA VAL A 18 -12.73 13.24 -7.19
C VAL A 18 -11.26 13.51 -7.50
N GLY A 19 -11.02 14.02 -8.71
CA GLY A 19 -9.65 14.28 -9.19
C GLY A 19 -8.79 13.02 -9.13
N ASP A 20 -7.54 13.17 -8.70
CA ASP A 20 -6.61 12.05 -8.48
C ASP A 20 -6.62 11.53 -7.04
N THR A 21 -7.63 11.91 -6.24
CA THR A 21 -7.67 11.55 -4.81
C THR A 21 -7.96 10.07 -4.63
N ALA A 22 -7.12 9.41 -3.84
CA ALA A 22 -7.27 8.01 -3.50
C ALA A 22 -7.35 7.82 -1.99
N ARG A 23 -8.26 6.94 -1.57
CA ARG A 23 -8.56 6.66 -0.17
C ARG A 23 -8.29 5.20 0.17
N CYS A 24 -7.67 4.97 1.31
CA CYS A 24 -7.49 3.62 1.81
C CYS A 24 -8.79 3.06 2.39
N ASP A 25 -9.17 1.84 1.99
CA ASP A 25 -10.38 1.17 2.49
C ASP A 25 -10.28 0.75 3.97
N SER A 26 -9.07 0.61 4.52
CA SER A 26 -8.86 0.12 5.89
C SER A 26 -8.69 1.22 6.93
N CYS A 27 -8.10 2.36 6.57
CA CYS A 27 -7.78 3.43 7.52
C CYS A 27 -8.31 4.80 7.10
N ASN A 28 -9.00 4.89 5.95
CA ASN A 28 -9.51 6.15 5.37
C ASN A 28 -8.44 7.21 5.07
N LEU A 29 -7.15 6.85 5.06
CA LEU A 29 -6.08 7.76 4.62
C LEU A 29 -6.36 8.21 3.18
N GLU A 30 -6.42 9.53 2.97
CA GLU A 30 -6.58 10.14 1.65
C GLU A 30 -5.26 10.73 1.16
N VAL A 31 -4.97 10.51 -0.11
CA VAL A 31 -3.78 11.03 -0.79
C VAL A 31 -4.19 11.52 -2.17
N PHE A 32 -3.74 12.73 -2.51
CA PHE A 32 -3.91 13.39 -3.80
C PHE A 32 -2.56 13.91 -4.29
N GLY A 33 -2.49 14.38 -5.54
CA GLY A 33 -1.25 14.84 -6.15
C GLY A 33 -0.29 13.70 -6.50
N TRP A 34 -0.81 12.58 -6.99
CA TRP A 34 0.00 11.40 -7.33
C TRP A 34 0.90 11.69 -8.52
N ILE A 35 2.19 11.38 -8.43
CA ILE A 35 3.12 11.43 -9.56
C ILE A 35 3.59 10.02 -9.93
N GLN A 36 3.97 9.80 -11.19
CA GLN A 36 4.27 8.46 -11.73
C GLN A 36 5.27 7.62 -10.91
N ASN A 37 6.20 8.28 -10.21
CA ASN A 37 7.26 7.65 -9.43
C ASN A 37 6.84 7.33 -7.97
N MET A 38 5.65 7.75 -7.53
CA MET A 38 5.15 7.44 -6.20
C MET A 38 4.70 5.99 -6.11
N ASN A 39 5.29 5.20 -5.21
CA ASN A 39 4.77 3.88 -4.91
C ASN A 39 3.61 4.00 -3.90
N PRO A 40 2.38 3.53 -4.23
CA PRO A 40 1.24 3.66 -3.32
C PRO A 40 1.46 3.01 -1.95
N PHE A 41 2.08 1.82 -1.90
CA PHE A 41 2.35 1.16 -0.63
C PHE A 41 3.36 1.95 0.22
N ASN A 42 4.44 2.47 -0.38
CA ASN A 42 5.43 3.26 0.36
C ASN A 42 4.80 4.52 0.95
N VAL A 43 4.02 5.25 0.15
CA VAL A 43 3.30 6.44 0.63
C VAL A 43 2.35 6.10 1.78
N HIS A 44 1.66 4.95 1.71
CA HIS A 44 0.81 4.48 2.78
C HIS A 44 1.60 4.16 4.05
N LEU A 45 2.71 3.44 3.92
CA LEU A 45 3.58 3.06 5.02
C LEU A 45 4.17 4.30 5.72
N GLU A 46 4.58 5.31 4.96
CA GLU A 46 5.11 6.56 5.49
C GLU A 46 4.06 7.39 6.22
N ARG A 47 2.84 7.49 5.66
CA ARG A 47 1.78 8.36 6.21
C ARG A 47 0.96 7.71 7.33
N ASN A 48 0.75 6.39 7.29
CA ASN A 48 0.02 5.67 8.32
C ASN A 48 0.52 4.22 8.49
N PRO A 49 1.68 4.02 9.15
CA PRO A 49 2.25 2.69 9.37
C PRO A 49 1.38 1.79 10.27
N ASN A 50 0.46 2.38 11.05
CA ASN A 50 -0.42 1.64 11.95
C ASN A 50 -1.68 1.10 11.28
N CYS A 51 -1.90 1.39 9.99
CA CYS A 51 -3.02 0.85 9.23
C CYS A 51 -3.02 -0.69 9.24
N THR A 52 -4.18 -1.31 9.48
CA THR A 52 -4.34 -2.77 9.50
C THR A 52 -3.85 -3.43 8.21
N PHE A 53 -4.11 -2.81 7.06
CA PHE A 53 -3.60 -3.28 5.77
C PHE A 53 -2.07 -3.26 5.72
N VAL A 54 -1.45 -2.14 6.12
CA VAL A 54 0.02 -1.99 6.11
C VAL A 54 0.66 -3.01 7.04
N ARG A 55 0.16 -3.13 8.27
CA ARG A 55 0.65 -4.12 9.25
C ARG A 55 0.50 -5.54 8.75
N PHE A 56 -0.63 -5.87 8.11
CA PHE A 56 -0.84 -7.19 7.51
C PHE A 56 0.19 -7.48 6.42
N VAL A 57 0.41 -6.55 5.48
CA VAL A 57 1.39 -6.71 4.41
C VAL A 57 2.81 -6.84 4.97
N GLN A 58 3.21 -6.00 5.93
CA GLN A 58 4.52 -6.11 6.59
C GLN A 58 4.71 -7.47 7.27
N SER A 59 3.70 -7.95 8.01
CA SER A 59 3.77 -9.25 8.67
C SER A 59 3.90 -10.40 7.68
N LYS A 60 3.16 -10.37 6.56
CA LYS A 60 3.24 -11.39 5.50
C LYS A 60 4.62 -11.40 4.84
N THR A 61 5.20 -10.23 4.57
CA THR A 61 6.55 -10.10 4.04
C THR A 61 7.58 -10.69 5.00
N THR A 62 7.49 -10.41 6.30
CA THR A 62 8.38 -11.00 7.30
C THR A 62 8.25 -12.52 7.34
N LEU A 63 7.03 -13.07 7.29
CA LEU A 63 6.82 -14.52 7.29
C LEU A 63 7.44 -15.20 6.05
N MET A 64 7.32 -14.60 4.87
CA MET A 64 7.91 -15.12 3.63
C MET A 64 9.45 -15.13 3.70
N LEU A 65 10.06 -14.05 4.20
CA LEU A 65 11.51 -13.96 4.39
C LEU A 65 12.05 -14.98 5.40
N ASN A 66 11.23 -15.40 6.37
CA ASN A 66 11.62 -16.39 7.37
C ASN A 66 11.52 -17.83 6.85
N HIS A 67 10.57 -18.13 5.96
CA HIS A 67 10.45 -19.45 5.35
C HIS A 67 11.63 -19.77 4.41
N GLU A 68 12.08 -18.80 3.63
CA GLU A 68 13.21 -18.98 2.70
C GLU A 68 14.53 -19.27 3.45
N LYS A 69 14.73 -18.65 4.62
CA LYS A 69 15.88 -18.91 5.50
C LYS A 69 15.82 -20.28 6.20
N ASN A 70 14.62 -20.84 6.39
CA ASN A 70 14.44 -22.16 7.03
C ASN A 70 14.48 -23.33 6.02
N SER A 71 14.29 -23.07 4.72
CA SER A 71 14.36 -24.10 3.67
C SER A 71 15.77 -24.30 3.10
N ALA A 72 16.73 -23.44 3.46
CA ALA A 72 18.13 -23.51 3.04
C ALA A 72 19.03 -24.18 4.09
N LYS A 73 18.46 -24.96 5.02
CA LYS A 73 19.20 -25.71 6.05
C LYS A 73 18.88 -27.20 5.98
#